data_AF-A0A933EVE8-F1
#
_entry.id   AF-A0A933EVE8-F1
#
_cell.length_a   1.000
_cell.length_b   1.000
_cell.length_c   1.000
_cell.angle_alpha   90.00
_cell.angle_beta   90.00
_cell.angle_gamma   90.00
#
_symmetry.space_group_name_H-M   'P 1'
#
loop_
_entity.id
_entity.type
_entity.pdbx_description
1 polymer ?
#
loop_
_entity_poly.entity_id
_entity_poly.type
_entity_poly.pdbx_seq_one_letter_code
_entity_poly.pdbx_strand_id
1 'polypeptide(L)' 'ELEITDVNNAYIQRGQMAYDILDGWWTDAGLPETLYRATTLVRERALREGRVVERAG' A
#
# COMPACT_ATOMS: atom_id res chain seq x y z
N GLU A 1 4.09 17.32 -15.46
CA GLU A 1 3.39 16.96 -14.21
C GLU A 1 4.06 17.69 -13.05
N LEU A 2 3.53 17.60 -11.83
CA LEU A 2 4.24 18.06 -10.62
C LEU A 2 4.59 16.81 -9.81
N GLU A 3 5.86 16.44 -9.79
CA GLU A 3 6.30 15.16 -9.24
C GLU A 3 6.43 15.21 -7.72
N ILE A 4 5.88 14.20 -7.03
CA ILE A 4 6.08 14.06 -5.58
C ILE A 4 7.57 13.88 -5.22
N THR A 5 8.36 13.32 -6.14
CA THR A 5 9.80 13.14 -5.98
C THR A 5 10.54 14.48 -5.84
N ASP A 6 10.08 15.53 -6.51
CA ASP A 6 10.68 16.86 -6.39
C ASP A 6 10.49 17.44 -4.99
N VAL A 7 9.32 17.22 -4.39
CA VAL A 7 9.03 17.59 -3.00
C VAL A 7 9.90 16.79 -2.05
N ASN A 8 10.00 15.48 -2.22
CA ASN A 8 10.85 14.61 -1.38
C ASN A 8 12.32 15.07 -1.41
N ASN A 9 12.85 15.42 -2.59
CA ASN A 9 14.20 15.93 -2.76
C ASN A 9 14.42 17.26 -2.04
N ALA A 10 13.42 18.17 -2.04
CA ALA A 10 13.51 19.42 -1.29
C ALA A 10 13.58 19.20 0.23
N TYR A 11 12.87 18.21 0.78
CA TYR A 11 12.97 17.84 2.20
C TYR A 11 14.32 17.19 2.54
N ILE A 12 14.87 16.36 1.64
CA ILE A 12 16.22 15.78 1.79
C ILE A 12 17.27 16.89 1.88
N GLN A 13 17.24 17.87 0.96
CA GLN A 13 18.18 19.00 0.95
C GLN A 13 18.13 19.85 2.22
N ARG A 14 16.95 19.94 2.86
CA ARG A 14 16.76 20.66 4.12
C ARG A 14 17.14 19.84 5.36
N GLY A 15 17.50 18.55 5.20
CA GLY A 15 17.73 17.64 6.32
C GLY A 15 16.46 17.34 7.13
N GLN A 16 15.28 17.49 6.50
CA GLN A 16 13.97 17.35 7.15
C GLN A 16 13.20 16.13 6.65
N MET A 17 13.79 15.31 5.78
CA MET A 17 13.18 14.08 5.31
C MET A 17 13.24 13.01 6.40
N ALA A 18 12.09 12.40 6.71
CA ALA A 18 11.99 11.20 7.51
C ALA A 18 11.40 10.07 6.67
N TYR A 19 11.77 8.83 6.98
CA TYR A 19 11.20 7.65 6.36
C TYR A 19 11.16 6.51 7.38
N ASP A 20 10.29 5.55 7.12
CA ASP A 20 10.23 4.29 7.85
C ASP A 20 10.24 3.12 6.87
N ILE A 21 10.70 1.97 7.35
CA ILE A 21 10.62 0.71 6.61
C ILE A 21 9.35 -0.02 7.04
N LEU A 22 8.51 -0.36 6.07
CA LEU A 22 7.28 -1.08 6.32
C LEU A 22 7.53 -2.59 6.34
N ASP A 23 7.15 -3.25 7.44
CA ASP A 23 7.11 -4.70 7.53
C ASP A 23 5.88 -5.28 6.82
N GLY A 24 6.05 -6.45 6.20
CA GLY A 24 4.98 -7.15 5.50
C GLY A 24 5.00 -6.89 4.00
N TRP A 25 3.82 -6.85 3.38
CA TRP A 25 3.68 -6.76 1.93
C TRP A 25 3.16 -5.39 1.50
N TRP A 26 3.66 -4.94 0.35
CA TRP A 26 3.13 -3.81 -0.40
C TRP A 26 2.96 -4.21 -1.87
N THR A 27 1.85 -3.79 -2.46
CA THR A 27 1.54 -3.96 -3.89
C THR A 27 0.62 -2.83 -4.31
N ASP A 28 0.73 -2.39 -5.56
CA ASP A 28 -0.25 -1.49 -6.17
C ASP A 28 -1.49 -2.27 -6.66
N ALA A 29 -2.46 -1.54 -7.20
CA ALA A 29 -3.66 -2.06 -7.85
C ALA A 29 -3.94 -1.34 -9.18
N GLY A 30 -2.89 -0.93 -9.89
CA GLY A 30 -2.98 -0.17 -11.14
C GLY A 30 -3.28 -1.01 -12.38
N LEU A 31 -3.06 -2.33 -12.33
CA LEU A 31 -3.37 -3.28 -13.40
C LEU A 31 -4.35 -4.36 -12.90
N PRO A 32 -5.12 -5.01 -13.78
CA PRO A 32 -6.02 -6.10 -13.39
C PRO A 32 -5.33 -7.19 -12.55
N GLU A 33 -4.10 -7.55 -12.91
CA GLU A 33 -3.32 -8.58 -12.21
C GLU A 33 -2.86 -8.11 -10.82
N THR A 34 -2.42 -6.86 -10.68
CA THR A 34 -1.99 -6.31 -9.38
C THR A 34 -3.17 -6.04 -8.47
N LEU A 35 -4.32 -5.64 -9.02
CA LEU A 35 -5.60 -5.54 -8.30
C LEU A 35 -6.06 -6.91 -7.78
N TYR A 36 -6.02 -7.96 -8.61
CA TYR A 36 -6.37 -9.31 -8.18
C TYR A 36 -5.46 -9.79 -7.04
N ARG A 37 -4.15 -9.53 -7.15
CA ARG A 37 -3.17 -9.83 -6.11
C ARG A 37 -3.47 -9.08 -4.81
N ALA A 38 -3.70 -7.77 -4.87
CA ALA A 38 -4.02 -6.95 -3.71
C ALA A 38 -5.28 -7.45 -2.99
N THR A 39 -6.33 -7.76 -3.75
CA THR A 39 -7.60 -8.28 -3.23
C THR A 39 -7.40 -9.62 -2.53
N THR A 40 -6.60 -10.52 -3.13
CA THR A 40 -6.29 -11.84 -2.56
C THR A 40 -5.54 -11.71 -1.24
N LEU A 41 -4.51 -10.86 -1.17
CA LEU A 41 -3.72 -10.64 0.04
C LEU A 41 -4.58 -10.15 1.22
N VAL A 42 -5.51 -9.23 0.97
CA VAL A 42 -6.44 -8.73 1.99
C VAL A 42 -7.42 -9.82 2.43
N ARG A 43 -7.99 -10.58 1.49
CA ARG A 43 -8.90 -11.69 1.80
C ARG A 43 -8.22 -12.75 2.68
N GLU A 44 -7.02 -13.17 2.34
CA GLU A 44 -6.25 -14.16 3.11
C GLU A 44 -5.92 -13.64 4.51
N ARG A 45 -5.59 -12.36 4.65
CA ARG A 45 -5.41 -11.73 5.96
C ARG A 45 -6.71 -11.76 6.77
N ALA A 46 -7.84 -11.37 6.19
CA ALA A 46 -9.13 -11.37 6.87
C ALA A 46 -9.54 -12.77 7.37
N LEU A 47 -9.33 -13.80 6.54
CA LEU A 47 -9.58 -15.20 6.92
C LEU A 47 -8.69 -15.66 8.07
N ARG A 48 -7.38 -15.35 8.04
CA ARG A 48 -6.46 -15.67 9.14
C ARG A 48 -6.83 -14.97 10.46
N GLU A 49 -7.33 -13.75 10.37
CA GLU A 49 -7.72 -12.94 11.52
C GLU A 49 -9.17 -13.19 11.98
N GLY A 50 -9.87 -14.16 11.38
CA GLY A 50 -11.25 -14.52 11.76
C GLY A 50 -12.30 -13.46 11.46
N ARG A 51 -11.97 -12.43 10.67
CA ARG A 51 -12.93 -11.39 10.25
C ARG A 51 -13.68 -11.89 9.02
N VAL A 52 -14.81 -12.54 9.24
CA VAL A 52 -15.73 -12.89 8.15
C VAL A 52 -16.50 -11.61 7.79
N VAL A 53 -16.25 -11.07 6.60
CA VAL A 53 -17.10 -10.02 6.03
C VAL A 53 -18.42 -10.69 5.66
N GLU A 54 -19.50 -10.37 6.38
CA GLU A 54 -20.84 -10.82 6.01
C GLU A 54 -21.12 -10.37 4.57
N ARG A 55 -21.57 -11.32 3.73
CA ARG A 55 -21.94 -11.00 2.35
C ARG A 55 -23.12 -10.04 2.40
N ALA A 56 -22.94 -8.82 1.89
CA ALA A 56 -24.06 -8.02 1.44
C ALA A 56 -24.71 -8.77 0.27
N GLY A 57 -25.81 -9.45 0.57
CA GLY A 57 -26.74 -10.00 -0.42
C GLY A 57 -27.65 -8.92 -0.98
#